data_AF-A0A9D1RZA0-F1
#
_entry.id   AF-A0A9D1RZA0-F1
#
_cell.length_a   1.000
_cell.length_b   1.000
_cell.length_c   1.000
_cell.angle_alpha   90.00
_cell.angle_beta   90.00
_cell.angle_gamma   90.00
#
_symmetry.space_group_name_H-M   'P 1'
#
loop_
_entity.id
_entity.type
_entity.pdbx_description
1 polymer ?
#
loop_
_entity_poly.entity_id
_entity_poly.type
_entity_poly.pdbx_seq_one_letter_code
_entity_poly.pdbx_strand_id
1 'polypeptide(L)'
;MSDTATTTFEPILVVATAETDGGHTHAIWQVETDPEVQRGDFSGAWLVTPEGIQGFAGDAEWIKDRHDPQAMLQALLRYPVLLTDPDGVGRRIVEGAVAKEKIIDQPATEKAATQAIEDAKETYAAEFPGKRQPAWGSIGPIAPVDAPAPEGHGENAAAVIAEAMATAKGLRAWIRDFNAFDKLRVRRLGQVTQLHSELTGVPLRFSS
;
A
#
# COMPACT_ATOMS: atom_id res chain seq x y z
N MET A 1 19.70 -25.44 12.19
CA MET A 1 19.87 -24.39 11.17
C MET A 1 18.55 -23.66 11.11
N SER A 2 18.46 -22.47 11.69
CA SER A 2 17.24 -21.67 11.61
C SER A 2 17.18 -21.07 10.22
N ASP A 3 16.13 -21.42 9.47
CA ASP A 3 15.74 -20.70 8.25
C ASP A 3 15.46 -19.25 8.66
N THR A 4 16.36 -18.32 8.31
CA THR A 4 16.03 -16.89 8.29
C THR A 4 15.07 -16.68 7.14
N ALA A 5 13.77 -16.75 7.42
CA ALA A 5 12.74 -16.37 6.48
C ALA A 5 13.01 -14.92 6.06
N THR A 6 13.44 -14.73 4.81
CA THR A 6 13.70 -13.39 4.28
C THR A 6 12.38 -12.64 4.22
N THR A 7 12.26 -11.54 4.96
CA THR A 7 11.09 -10.66 4.88
C THR A 7 10.86 -10.27 3.42
N THR A 8 9.70 -10.63 2.88
CA THR A 8 9.30 -10.27 1.52
C THR A 8 8.49 -8.97 1.58
N PHE A 9 8.93 -7.94 0.85
CA PHE A 9 8.25 -6.65 0.77
C PHE A 9 7.33 -6.64 -0.45
N GLU A 10 6.09 -7.09 -0.28
CA GLU A 10 5.10 -7.02 -1.36
C GLU A 10 4.65 -5.56 -1.57
N PRO A 11 4.51 -5.11 -2.83
CA PRO A 11 3.95 -3.79 -3.11
C PRO A 11 2.47 -3.75 -2.74
N ILE A 12 1.92 -2.55 -2.57
CA ILE A 12 0.49 -2.33 -2.31
C ILE A 12 -0.14 -1.70 -3.55
N LEU A 13 -1.34 -2.17 -3.91
CA LEU A 13 -2.11 -1.64 -5.02
C LEU A 13 -3.21 -0.73 -4.48
N VAL A 14 -3.13 0.55 -4.80
CA VAL A 14 -4.16 1.54 -4.47
C VAL A 14 -5.18 1.57 -5.60
N VAL A 15 -6.46 1.44 -5.25
CA VAL A 15 -7.55 1.35 -6.23
C VAL A 15 -8.62 2.38 -5.90
N ALA A 16 -8.87 3.28 -6.86
CA ALA A 16 -10.06 4.11 -6.90
C ALA A 16 -11.01 3.63 -8.00
N THR A 17 -12.31 3.82 -7.81
CA THR A 17 -13.34 3.38 -8.76
C THR A 17 -14.42 4.44 -8.92
N ALA A 18 -14.84 4.71 -10.16
CA ALA A 18 -16.09 5.43 -10.44
C ALA A 18 -17.04 4.58 -11.28
N GLU A 19 -18.33 4.79 -11.04
CA GLU A 19 -19.40 4.36 -11.93
C GLU A 19 -19.55 5.36 -13.09
N THR A 20 -19.75 4.82 -14.28
CA THR A 20 -19.93 5.58 -15.53
C THR A 20 -21.08 4.96 -16.32
N ASP A 21 -21.65 5.69 -17.27
CA ASP A 21 -22.79 5.23 -18.08
C ASP A 21 -22.53 3.92 -18.86
N GLY A 22 -21.25 3.57 -19.09
CA GLY A 22 -20.82 2.36 -19.79
C GLY A 22 -20.31 1.22 -18.89
N GLY A 23 -20.29 1.40 -17.57
CA GLY A 23 -19.72 0.45 -16.60
C GLY A 23 -18.82 1.12 -15.58
N HIS A 24 -17.78 0.44 -15.12
CA HIS A 24 -16.88 0.96 -14.09
C HIS A 24 -15.53 1.34 -14.66
N THR A 25 -14.97 2.45 -14.14
CA THR A 25 -13.59 2.88 -14.40
C THR A 25 -12.78 2.71 -13.13
N HIS A 26 -11.64 2.03 -13.23
CA HIS A 26 -10.72 1.76 -12.12
C HIS A 26 -9.37 2.39 -12.39
N ALA A 27 -8.86 3.14 -11.43
CA ALA A 27 -7.52 3.69 -11.47
C ALA A 27 -6.68 2.96 -10.41
N ILE A 28 -5.58 2.32 -10.84
CA ILE A 28 -4.78 1.39 -10.04
C ILE A 28 -3.33 1.86 -10.00
N TRP A 29 -2.80 2.10 -8.80
CA TRP A 29 -1.40 2.53 -8.57
C TRP A 29 -0.66 1.50 -7.73
N GLN A 30 0.53 1.07 -8.19
CA GLN A 30 1.42 0.21 -7.43
C GLN A 30 2.41 1.04 -6.61
N VAL A 31 2.36 0.88 -5.29
CA VAL A 31 3.22 1.56 -4.31
C VAL A 31 4.20 0.55 -3.71
N GLU A 32 5.50 0.83 -3.85
CA GLU A 32 6.55 -0.03 -3.34
C GLU A 32 6.71 0.10 -1.82
N THR A 33 6.76 -1.04 -1.13
CA THR A 33 6.94 -1.12 0.33
C THR A 33 8.40 -1.39 0.72
N ASP A 34 9.20 -1.91 -0.21
CA ASP A 34 10.60 -2.24 0.02
C ASP A 34 11.39 -0.99 0.46
N PRO A 35 12.01 -1.00 1.65
CA PRO A 35 12.78 0.13 2.17
C PRO A 35 14.06 0.44 1.40
N GLU A 36 14.50 -0.45 0.50
CA GLU A 36 15.65 -0.26 -0.38
C GLU A 36 15.26 0.34 -1.74
N VAL A 37 13.97 0.34 -2.10
CA VAL A 37 13.49 0.99 -3.32
C VAL A 37 13.44 2.51 -3.12
N GLN A 38 14.44 3.18 -3.72
CA GLN A 38 14.62 4.64 -3.69
C GLN A 38 14.18 5.36 -4.97
N ARG A 39 13.87 4.64 -6.06
CA ARG A 39 13.55 5.22 -7.38
C ARG A 39 12.09 4.98 -7.76
N GLY A 40 11.40 6.07 -8.12
CA GLY A 40 10.00 6.08 -8.52
C GLY A 40 9.09 6.04 -7.29
N ASP A 41 8.16 6.98 -7.18
CA ASP A 41 7.11 6.91 -6.15
C ASP A 41 6.20 5.69 -6.39
N PHE A 42 6.14 5.22 -7.65
CA PHE A 42 5.26 4.19 -8.16
C PHE A 42 5.99 3.34 -9.21
N SER A 43 5.67 2.05 -9.25
CA SER A 43 6.25 1.07 -10.19
C SER A 43 5.25 0.58 -11.24
N GLY A 44 3.99 1.00 -11.14
CA GLY A 44 2.94 0.70 -12.11
C GLY A 44 1.71 1.58 -11.91
N ALA A 45 1.08 1.96 -13.01
CA ALA A 45 -0.18 2.70 -13.01
C ALA A 45 -1.04 2.26 -14.20
N TRP A 46 -2.31 1.96 -13.94
CA TRP A 46 -3.27 1.45 -14.91
C TRP A 46 -4.62 2.14 -14.75
N LEU A 47 -5.27 2.40 -15.88
CA LEU A 47 -6.67 2.80 -15.96
C LEU A 47 -7.42 1.69 -16.67
N VAL A 48 -8.34 1.04 -15.99
CA VAL A 48 -9.21 0.01 -16.57
C VAL A 48 -10.58 0.61 -16.79
N THR A 49 -11.02 0.72 -18.03
CA THR A 49 -12.34 1.22 -18.43
C THR A 49 -13.15 0.10 -19.10
N PRO A 50 -14.45 0.30 -19.37
CA PRO A 50 -15.26 -0.65 -20.13
C PRO A 50 -14.69 -0.95 -21.54
N GLU A 51 -13.94 -0.01 -22.12
CA GLU A 51 -13.32 -0.12 -23.43
C GLU A 51 -11.95 -0.81 -23.42
N GLY A 52 -11.39 -1.09 -22.24
CA GLY A 52 -10.11 -1.76 -22.08
C GLY A 52 -9.15 -1.06 -21.12
N ILE A 53 -7.86 -1.39 -21.21
CA ILE A 53 -6.81 -0.84 -20.34
C ILE A 53 -6.02 0.27 -21.01
N GLN A 54 -5.72 1.31 -20.24
CA GLN A 54 -4.91 2.48 -20.61
C GLN A 54 -3.90 2.80 -19.50
N GLY A 55 -2.97 3.71 -19.76
CA GLY A 55 -2.01 4.24 -18.76
C GLY A 55 -0.56 3.79 -18.94
N PHE A 56 0.30 4.18 -18.01
CA PHE A 56 1.77 4.07 -18.11
C PHE A 56 2.28 2.65 -18.35
N ALA A 57 1.57 1.63 -17.85
CA ALA A 57 1.90 0.23 -18.05
C ALA A 57 0.74 -0.58 -18.66
N GLY A 58 -0.20 0.08 -19.35
CA GLY A 58 -1.35 -0.56 -19.99
C GLY A 58 -0.96 -1.56 -21.08
N ASP A 59 0.21 -1.35 -21.71
CA ASP A 59 0.73 -2.21 -22.77
C ASP A 59 1.64 -3.35 -22.33
N ALA A 60 1.74 -3.62 -21.02
CA ALA A 60 2.63 -4.67 -20.53
C ALA A 60 2.24 -6.07 -21.05
N GLU A 61 3.21 -6.80 -21.61
CA GLU A 61 3.01 -8.10 -22.28
C GLU A 61 2.45 -9.20 -21.36
N TRP A 62 2.63 -9.06 -20.05
CA TRP A 62 2.12 -10.02 -19.07
C TRP A 62 0.61 -9.87 -18.80
N ILE A 63 -0.01 -8.76 -19.20
CA ILE A 63 -1.46 -8.54 -19.09
C ILE A 63 -2.14 -9.25 -20.27
N LYS A 64 -2.64 -10.46 -20.01
CA LYS A 64 -3.46 -11.26 -20.94
C LYS A 64 -4.91 -10.77 -20.90
N ASP A 65 -5.70 -11.16 -21.91
CA ASP A 65 -7.16 -10.95 -21.94
C ASP A 65 -7.61 -9.50 -21.75
N ARG A 66 -6.91 -8.54 -22.39
CA ARG A 66 -7.13 -7.09 -22.25
C ARG A 66 -8.52 -6.55 -22.62
N HIS A 67 -9.37 -7.40 -23.15
CA HIS A 67 -10.74 -7.10 -23.53
C HIS A 67 -11.76 -7.52 -22.45
N ASP A 68 -11.32 -8.21 -21.40
CA ASP A 68 -12.12 -8.59 -20.25
C ASP A 68 -11.68 -7.79 -19.00
N PRO A 69 -12.44 -6.74 -18.61
CA PRO A 69 -12.15 -5.95 -17.43
C PRO A 69 -11.99 -6.77 -16.14
N GLN A 70 -12.76 -7.84 -15.97
CA GLN A 70 -12.69 -8.66 -14.76
C GLN A 70 -11.39 -9.49 -14.74
N ALA A 71 -11.01 -10.10 -15.86
CA ALA A 71 -9.74 -10.82 -15.97
C ALA A 71 -8.55 -9.88 -15.76
N MET A 72 -8.62 -8.65 -16.29
CA MET A 72 -7.58 -7.64 -16.06
C MET A 72 -7.48 -7.25 -14.59
N LEU A 73 -8.60 -7.00 -13.90
CA LEU A 73 -8.58 -6.71 -12.47
C LEU A 73 -7.96 -7.86 -11.66
N GLN A 74 -8.29 -9.11 -11.98
CA GLN A 74 -7.67 -10.29 -11.33
C GLN A 74 -6.15 -10.36 -11.56
N ALA A 75 -5.69 -10.04 -12.78
CA ALA A 75 -4.27 -10.06 -13.12
C ALA A 75 -3.47 -8.91 -12.48
N LEU A 76 -4.07 -7.72 -12.42
CA LEU A 76 -3.47 -6.52 -11.84
C LEU A 76 -3.46 -6.63 -10.31
N LEU A 77 -4.59 -6.97 -9.69
CA LEU A 77 -4.83 -6.92 -8.24
C LEU A 77 -4.33 -8.17 -7.49
N ARG A 78 -3.10 -8.60 -7.81
CA ARG A 78 -2.49 -9.82 -7.24
C ARG A 78 -1.84 -9.62 -5.87
N TYR A 79 -1.53 -8.39 -5.50
CA TYR A 79 -0.89 -8.00 -4.24
C TYR A 79 -1.92 -7.38 -3.28
N PRO A 80 -1.54 -7.07 -2.01
CA PRO A 80 -2.41 -6.33 -1.10
C PRO A 80 -3.04 -5.08 -1.73
N VAL A 81 -4.33 -4.87 -1.49
CA VAL A 81 -5.14 -3.81 -2.11
C VAL A 81 -5.62 -2.81 -1.06
N LEU A 82 -5.31 -1.53 -1.25
CA LEU A 82 -5.90 -0.43 -0.49
C LEU A 82 -6.96 0.27 -1.35
N LEU A 83 -8.20 0.31 -0.87
CA LEU A 83 -9.29 1.02 -1.53
C LEU A 83 -9.32 2.48 -1.10
N THR A 84 -9.53 3.41 -2.03
CA THR A 84 -9.71 4.84 -1.70
C THR A 84 -11.08 5.11 -1.07
N ASP A 85 -12.08 4.32 -1.45
CA ASP A 85 -13.42 4.29 -0.86
C ASP A 85 -13.75 2.88 -0.35
N PRO A 86 -13.41 2.56 0.91
CA PRO A 86 -13.53 1.22 1.48
C PRO A 86 -14.98 0.79 1.79
N ASP A 87 -15.95 1.70 1.70
CA ASP A 87 -17.38 1.40 1.93
C ASP A 87 -18.24 1.57 0.66
N GLY A 88 -17.64 2.06 -0.42
CA GLY A 88 -18.30 2.38 -1.67
C GLY A 88 -18.54 1.21 -2.63
N VAL A 89 -19.07 1.58 -3.80
CA VAL A 89 -19.34 0.65 -4.91
C VAL A 89 -18.06 -0.06 -5.38
N GLY A 90 -16.92 0.64 -5.32
CA GLY A 90 -15.60 0.08 -5.67
C GLY A 90 -15.25 -1.18 -4.88
N ARG A 91 -15.63 -1.24 -3.60
CA ARG A 91 -15.39 -2.44 -2.77
C ARG A 91 -16.05 -3.69 -3.34
N ARG A 92 -17.34 -3.63 -3.70
CA ARG A 92 -18.08 -4.81 -4.15
C ARG A 92 -17.54 -5.35 -5.47
N ILE A 93 -17.10 -4.45 -6.35
CA ILE A 93 -16.48 -4.82 -7.63
C ILE A 93 -15.12 -5.47 -7.41
N VAL A 94 -14.29 -4.86 -6.54
CA VAL A 94 -12.98 -5.40 -6.20
C VAL A 94 -13.09 -6.75 -5.48
N GLU A 95 -14.06 -6.94 -4.57
CA GLU A 95 -14.31 -8.24 -3.92
C GLU A 95 -14.67 -9.36 -4.91
N GLY A 96 -15.23 -9.01 -6.09
CA GLY A 96 -15.47 -9.96 -7.19
C GLY A 96 -14.22 -10.33 -8.00
N ALA A 97 -13.13 -9.57 -7.84
CA ALA A 97 -11.86 -9.76 -8.55
C ALA A 97 -10.68 -10.13 -7.61
N VAL A 98 -10.81 -9.88 -6.31
CA VAL A 98 -9.75 -9.98 -5.31
C VAL A 98 -10.26 -10.75 -4.11
N ALA A 99 -9.45 -11.69 -3.63
CA ALA A 99 -9.75 -12.43 -2.43
C ALA A 99 -9.71 -11.49 -1.20
N LYS A 100 -10.69 -11.59 -0.30
CA LYS A 100 -10.89 -10.64 0.82
C LYS A 100 -9.65 -10.48 1.69
N GLU A 101 -8.88 -11.54 1.86
CA GLU A 101 -7.63 -11.57 2.63
C GLU A 101 -6.51 -10.71 2.04
N LYS A 102 -6.70 -10.13 0.85
CA LYS A 102 -5.78 -9.16 0.24
C LYS A 102 -6.25 -7.72 0.40
N ILE A 103 -7.51 -7.49 0.78
CA ILE A 103 -8.04 -6.13 0.95
C ILE A 103 -7.57 -5.61 2.31
N ILE A 104 -6.81 -4.51 2.30
CA ILE A 104 -6.24 -3.89 3.49
C ILE A 104 -7.36 -3.26 4.33
N ASP A 105 -7.40 -3.62 5.61
CA ASP A 105 -8.11 -2.87 6.64
C ASP A 105 -7.20 -1.69 7.05
N GLN A 106 -7.49 -0.51 6.50
CA GLN A 106 -6.70 0.69 6.74
C GLN A 106 -6.67 1.09 8.23
N PRO A 107 -7.82 1.24 8.93
CA PRO A 107 -7.80 1.54 10.37
C PRO A 107 -7.00 0.54 11.20
N ALA A 108 -7.13 -0.76 10.93
CA ALA A 108 -6.36 -1.77 11.67
C ALA A 108 -4.86 -1.71 11.35
N THR A 109 -4.49 -1.40 10.10
CA THR A 109 -3.09 -1.23 9.67
C THR A 109 -2.44 -0.01 10.33
N GLU A 110 -3.12 1.13 10.34
CA GLU A 110 -2.65 2.35 11.01
C GLU A 110 -2.49 2.14 12.52
N LYS A 111 -3.45 1.44 13.14
CA LYS A 111 -3.36 1.05 14.55
C LYS A 111 -2.18 0.13 14.82
N ALA A 112 -1.92 -0.84 13.95
CA ALA A 112 -0.80 -1.77 14.08
C ALA A 112 0.56 -1.04 13.99
N ALA A 113 0.69 -0.04 13.11
CA ALA A 113 1.90 0.79 13.04
C ALA A 113 2.13 1.61 14.32
N THR A 114 1.07 2.18 14.89
CA THR A 114 1.16 2.88 16.17
C THR A 114 1.56 1.92 17.30
N GLN A 115 0.96 0.74 17.34
CA GLN A 115 1.28 -0.28 18.34
C GLN A 115 2.75 -0.73 18.25
N ALA A 116 3.29 -0.91 17.04
CA ALA A 116 4.69 -1.31 16.87
C ALA A 116 5.67 -0.30 17.51
N ILE A 117 5.35 1.01 17.48
CA ILE A 117 6.15 2.04 18.16
C ILE A 117 6.08 1.88 19.68
N GLU A 118 4.89 1.64 20.23
CA GLU A 118 4.72 1.44 21.67
C GLU A 118 5.43 0.16 22.14
N ASP A 119 5.30 -0.94 21.41
CA ASP A 119 6.00 -2.20 21.69
C ASP A 119 7.53 -2.00 21.69
N ALA A 120 8.06 -1.21 20.75
CA ALA A 120 9.48 -0.89 20.70
C ALA A 120 9.93 -0.02 21.89
N LYS A 121 9.11 0.94 22.34
CA LYS A 121 9.38 1.76 23.54
C LYS A 121 9.43 0.90 24.79
N GLU A 122 8.45 0.01 24.96
CA GLU A 122 8.36 -0.92 26.09
C GLU A 122 9.57 -1.86 26.11
N THR A 123 9.87 -2.48 24.97
CA THR A 123 11.04 -3.38 24.84
C THR A 123 12.34 -2.63 25.15
N TYR A 124 12.52 -1.43 24.62
CA TYR A 124 13.72 -0.63 24.92
C TYR A 124 13.83 -0.26 26.40
N ALA A 125 12.72 0.07 27.06
CA ALA A 125 12.73 0.38 28.49
C ALA A 125 13.15 -0.83 29.34
N ALA A 126 12.69 -2.03 28.96
CA ALA A 126 13.04 -3.27 29.63
C ALA A 126 14.52 -3.65 29.42
N GLU A 127 15.02 -3.56 28.20
CA GLU A 127 16.40 -3.93 27.85
C GLU A 127 17.44 -2.90 28.30
N PHE A 128 17.04 -1.63 28.45
CA PHE A 128 17.94 -0.52 28.79
C PHE A 128 17.40 0.34 29.94
N PRO A 129 17.26 -0.24 31.16
CA PRO A 129 16.68 0.46 32.29
C PRO A 129 17.46 1.74 32.62
N GLY A 130 16.74 2.83 32.87
CA GLY A 130 17.30 4.14 33.19
C GLY A 130 17.92 4.91 32.02
N LYS A 131 18.01 4.32 30.81
CA LYS A 131 18.46 5.06 29.63
C LYS A 131 17.33 5.92 29.04
N ARG A 132 17.71 7.05 28.45
CA ARG A 132 16.78 7.90 27.69
C ARG A 132 16.25 7.13 26.47
N GLN A 133 14.94 7.25 26.24
CA GLN A 133 14.27 6.70 25.07
C GLN A 133 14.81 7.31 23.75
N PRO A 134 15.03 6.50 22.71
CA PRO A 134 15.27 7.00 21.36
C PRO A 134 14.13 7.88 20.87
N ALA A 135 14.43 8.75 19.91
CA ALA A 135 13.40 9.49 19.19
C ALA A 135 12.70 8.56 18.19
N TRP A 136 11.77 7.75 18.68
CA TRP A 136 11.06 6.73 17.89
C TRP A 136 10.24 7.29 16.72
N GLY A 137 9.93 8.59 16.77
CA GLY A 137 9.04 9.24 15.80
C GLY A 137 7.57 8.98 16.13
N SER A 138 6.72 9.33 15.16
CA SER A 138 5.28 9.10 15.17
C SER A 138 4.84 8.83 13.75
N ILE A 139 3.89 7.92 13.59
CA ILE A 139 3.30 7.59 12.28
C ILE A 139 1.85 8.06 12.32
N GLY A 140 1.49 8.98 11.44
CA GLY A 140 0.12 9.50 11.32
C GLY A 140 -0.80 8.56 10.55
N PRO A 141 -2.06 8.97 10.30
CA PRO A 141 -2.94 8.26 9.38
C PRO A 141 -2.41 8.35 7.94
N ILE A 142 -2.84 7.43 7.08
CA ILE A 142 -2.62 7.49 5.64
C ILE A 142 -3.53 8.61 5.10
N ALA A 143 -2.98 9.81 4.98
CA ALA A 143 -3.70 10.99 4.49
C ALA A 143 -3.43 11.20 2.99
N PRO A 144 -4.46 11.42 2.15
CA PRO A 144 -4.27 11.76 0.75
C PRO A 144 -3.39 13.00 0.58
N VAL A 145 -2.53 12.99 -0.43
CA VAL A 145 -1.67 14.13 -0.79
C VAL A 145 -2.06 14.61 -2.18
N ASP A 146 -2.49 15.86 -2.28
CA ASP A 146 -2.98 16.43 -3.53
C ASP A 146 -2.05 16.16 -4.72
N ALA A 147 -2.66 15.70 -5.81
CA ALA A 147 -1.96 15.32 -7.01
C ALA A 147 -2.85 15.63 -8.23
N PRO A 148 -2.41 16.48 -9.17
CA PRO A 148 -3.18 16.77 -10.37
C PRO A 148 -3.22 15.54 -11.28
N ALA A 149 -4.40 15.15 -11.74
CA ALA A 149 -4.51 14.11 -12.76
C ALA A 149 -3.78 14.53 -14.06
N PRO A 150 -3.20 13.57 -14.81
CA PRO A 150 -2.66 13.84 -16.14
C PRO A 150 -3.72 14.43 -17.09
N GLU A 151 -3.29 15.31 -17.99
CA GLU A 151 -4.15 15.85 -19.04
C GLU A 151 -4.56 14.76 -20.06
N GLY A 152 -5.72 14.94 -20.71
CA GLY A 152 -6.17 14.06 -21.79
C GLY A 152 -7.19 12.98 -21.40
N HIS A 153 -7.65 12.98 -20.15
CA HIS A 153 -8.72 12.09 -19.69
C HIS A 153 -10.06 12.83 -19.56
N GLY A 154 -11.17 12.13 -19.78
CA GLY A 154 -12.50 12.67 -19.48
C GLY A 154 -12.68 12.92 -17.97
N GLU A 155 -13.65 13.77 -17.60
CA GLU A 155 -13.85 14.22 -16.22
C GLU A 155 -13.91 13.08 -15.19
N ASN A 156 -14.68 12.03 -15.48
CA ASN A 156 -14.79 10.86 -14.59
C ASN A 156 -13.45 10.12 -14.44
N ALA A 157 -12.74 9.87 -15.54
CA ALA A 157 -11.45 9.19 -15.48
C ALA A 157 -10.40 10.05 -14.75
N ALA A 158 -10.40 11.37 -14.98
CA ALA A 158 -9.50 12.29 -14.29
C ALA A 158 -9.75 12.31 -12.78
N ALA A 159 -11.01 12.28 -12.33
CA ALA A 159 -11.35 12.24 -10.91
C ALA A 159 -10.82 10.97 -10.23
N VAL A 160 -11.06 9.80 -10.80
CA VAL A 160 -10.61 8.52 -10.22
C VAL A 160 -9.08 8.41 -10.23
N ILE A 161 -8.42 8.91 -11.29
CA ILE A 161 -6.95 8.99 -11.35
C ILE A 161 -6.41 9.90 -10.24
N ALA A 162 -6.98 11.09 -10.07
CA ALA A 162 -6.55 12.02 -9.03
C ALA A 162 -6.70 11.40 -7.63
N GLU A 163 -7.81 10.72 -7.38
CA GLU A 163 -8.10 10.06 -6.09
C GLU A 163 -7.12 8.91 -5.79
N ALA A 164 -6.92 7.99 -6.74
CA ALA A 164 -5.97 6.89 -6.60
C ALA A 164 -4.55 7.41 -6.37
N MET A 165 -4.14 8.40 -7.14
CA MET A 165 -2.80 8.98 -7.04
C MET A 165 -2.61 9.74 -5.72
N ALA A 166 -3.62 10.49 -5.26
CA ALA A 166 -3.53 11.21 -3.99
C ALA A 166 -3.38 10.25 -2.80
N THR A 167 -4.17 9.18 -2.79
CA THR A 167 -4.06 8.11 -1.79
C THR A 167 -2.72 7.38 -1.89
N ALA A 168 -2.25 7.08 -3.10
CA ALA A 168 -0.96 6.42 -3.30
C ALA A 168 0.22 7.26 -2.81
N LYS A 169 0.20 8.58 -3.01
CA LYS A 169 1.20 9.49 -2.44
C LYS A 169 1.14 9.52 -0.91
N GLY A 170 -0.07 9.58 -0.35
CA GLY A 170 -0.30 9.49 1.09
C GLY A 170 0.28 8.22 1.70
N LEU A 171 -0.04 7.08 1.09
CA LEU A 171 0.48 5.77 1.47
C LEU A 171 2.00 5.72 1.37
N ARG A 172 2.61 6.30 0.32
CA ARG A 172 4.07 6.33 0.18
C ARG A 172 4.74 7.13 1.31
N ALA A 173 4.18 8.29 1.66
CA ALA A 173 4.68 9.09 2.79
C ALA A 173 4.61 8.29 4.10
N TRP A 174 3.48 7.62 4.33
CA TRP A 174 3.27 6.77 5.49
C TRP A 174 4.25 5.58 5.55
N ILE A 175 4.47 4.87 4.44
CA ILE A 175 5.44 3.77 4.32
C ILE A 175 6.85 4.27 4.66
N ARG A 176 7.23 5.44 4.15
CA ARG A 176 8.54 6.03 4.43
C ARG A 176 8.72 6.29 5.93
N ASP A 177 7.71 6.82 6.58
CA ASP A 177 7.76 7.13 8.01
C ASP A 177 7.81 5.83 8.85
N PHE A 178 7.05 4.80 8.47
CA PHE A 178 7.15 3.47 9.09
C PHE A 178 8.54 2.85 8.89
N ASN A 179 9.07 2.87 7.67
CA ASN A 179 10.40 2.32 7.37
C ASN A 179 11.52 3.06 8.13
N ALA A 180 11.38 4.37 8.36
CA ALA A 180 12.32 5.13 9.19
C ALA A 180 12.28 4.68 10.65
N PHE A 181 11.08 4.46 11.20
CA PHE A 181 10.90 3.86 12.52
C PHE A 181 11.50 2.46 12.59
N ASP A 182 11.20 1.59 11.62
CA ASP A 182 11.59 0.18 11.65
C ASP A 182 13.12 0.02 11.55
N LYS A 183 13.77 0.84 10.70
CA LYS A 183 15.24 0.95 10.64
C LYS A 183 15.84 1.39 11.98
N LEU A 184 15.20 2.33 12.68
CA LEU A 184 15.64 2.75 14.02
C LEU A 184 15.45 1.62 15.05
N ARG A 185 14.33 0.91 15.01
CA ARG A 185 14.03 -0.26 15.86
C ARG A 185 15.11 -1.32 15.71
N VAL A 186 15.42 -1.72 14.48
CA VAL A 186 16.49 -2.69 14.19
C VAL A 186 17.83 -2.22 14.75
N ARG A 187 18.21 -0.96 14.50
CA ARG A 187 19.48 -0.41 14.99
C ARG A 187 19.59 -0.38 16.52
N ARG A 188 18.47 -0.15 17.23
CA ARG A 188 18.46 0.02 18.69
C ARG A 188 18.24 -1.28 19.45
N LEU A 189 17.45 -2.20 18.90
CA LEU A 189 17.02 -3.43 19.58
C LEU A 189 17.57 -4.70 18.93
N GLY A 190 17.96 -4.65 17.65
CA GLY A 190 18.38 -5.84 16.89
C GLY A 190 19.71 -6.44 17.32
N GLN A 191 20.52 -5.70 18.10
CA GLN A 191 21.73 -6.23 18.73
C GLN A 191 21.44 -6.95 20.06
N VAL A 192 20.23 -6.77 20.61
CA VAL A 192 19.84 -7.27 21.93
C VAL A 192 18.96 -8.51 21.79
N THR A 193 18.06 -8.51 20.80
CA THR A 193 17.16 -9.64 20.53
C THR A 193 17.04 -9.92 19.05
N GLN A 194 17.07 -11.21 18.70
CA GLN A 194 16.85 -11.67 17.32
C GLN A 194 15.44 -11.32 16.81
N LEU A 195 14.47 -11.15 17.71
CA LEU A 195 13.12 -10.68 17.33
C LEU A 195 13.14 -9.30 16.67
N HIS A 196 14.23 -8.55 16.84
CA HIS A 196 14.37 -7.22 16.31
C HIS A 196 15.56 -7.05 15.35
N SER A 197 16.23 -8.14 14.96
CA SER A 197 17.42 -8.04 14.11
C SER A 197 17.13 -7.71 12.65
N GLU A 198 15.88 -7.89 12.22
CA GLU A 198 15.48 -7.72 10.83
C GLU A 198 14.33 -6.74 10.70
N LEU A 199 14.18 -6.14 9.51
CA LEU A 199 13.04 -5.30 9.15
C LEU A 199 11.79 -6.16 9.07
N THR A 200 10.68 -5.66 9.62
CA THR A 200 9.41 -6.39 9.65
C THR A 200 8.57 -6.15 8.41
N GLY A 201 8.86 -5.08 7.66
CA GLY A 201 7.94 -4.57 6.65
C GLY A 201 6.70 -3.91 7.28
N VAL A 202 5.89 -3.31 6.42
CA VAL A 202 4.69 -2.59 6.85
C VAL A 202 3.70 -3.53 7.54
N PRO A 203 3.07 -3.12 8.65
CA PRO A 203 2.28 -4.01 9.50
C PRO A 203 0.83 -4.13 8.97
N LEU A 204 0.69 -4.64 7.74
CA LEU A 204 -0.61 -4.76 7.08
C LEU A 204 -1.58 -5.61 7.89
N ARG A 205 -2.84 -5.17 7.89
CA ARG A 205 -4.00 -5.89 8.39
C ARG A 205 -5.01 -5.98 7.27
N PHE A 206 -5.71 -7.10 7.19
CA PHE A 206 -6.60 -7.42 6.09
C PHE A 206 -8.04 -7.54 6.58
N SER A 207 -8.97 -7.19 5.69
CA SER A 207 -10.41 -7.37 5.92
C SER A 207 -10.75 -8.85 6.06
N SER A 208 -11.54 -9.19 7.08
CA SER A 208 -12.10 -10.53 7.29
C SER A 208 -13.37 -10.79 6.47
#